data_AF-A0A2N3N5R4-F1
#
_entry.id   AF-A0A2N3N5R4-F1
#
_cell.length_a   1.000
_cell.length_b   1.000
_cell.length_c   1.000
_cell.angle_alpha   90.00
_cell.angle_beta   90.00
_cell.angle_gamma   90.00
#
_symmetry.space_group_name_H-M   'P 1'
#
loop_
_entity.id
_entity.type
_entity.pdbx_description
1 polymer ?
#
loop_
_entity_poly.entity_id
_entity_poly.type
_entity_poly.pdbx_seq_one_letter_code
_entity_poly.pdbx_strand_id
1 'polypeptide(L)'
;MVLTSSTTVWLRSSVVSVLFSLISERSLRRPIVINLIFASREKPSVLAHGFTHSVPGITLPPGDANLCFHYFPSWSWSVKKTVKRVRLDGEGQSRSHTRFASTMSSDNPSRLLHPAIFPHLKEKIEQETQVKDALTQIVQRLEATNSYAQGLLSRIHATPRQNYPGLLAEVEGEIKKEIEIIRELSDYASQYPYYKYNQKWSWTINQVLFTVILSGFLGGMATETKPGEFGRLLTPDDISEILQVPVNVKDRDVFHITIEEYLTALTMLCDELSRLATNSVTLKDFEQAVQIQSFVKELFGGFLLLNLKNDPLRKRVDGVKYAVKKTEEIVYDLTVRKLVSPPDEASESTKM
;
A
#
# COMPACT_ATOMS: atom_id res chain seq x y z
N MET A 1 -44.05 13.94 40.76
CA MET A 1 -42.72 14.56 40.62
C MET A 1 -41.89 13.64 39.74
N VAL A 2 -41.90 13.86 38.42
CA VAL A 2 -41.19 13.01 37.45
C VAL A 2 -39.97 13.80 36.98
N LEU A 3 -38.77 13.35 37.35
CA LEU A 3 -37.52 13.91 36.83
C LEU A 3 -37.36 13.48 35.36
N THR A 4 -37.47 14.41 34.44
CA THR A 4 -37.01 14.23 33.06
C THR A 4 -35.54 14.60 32.98
N SER A 5 -34.69 13.60 32.77
CA SER A 5 -33.26 13.78 32.49
C SER A 5 -33.08 14.38 31.09
N SER A 6 -32.57 15.60 31.00
CA SER A 6 -32.19 16.25 29.74
C SER A 6 -30.71 15.99 29.48
N THR A 7 -30.40 15.15 28.49
CA THR A 7 -29.04 14.88 28.02
C THR A 7 -28.74 15.73 26.79
N THR A 8 -27.71 16.57 26.86
CA THR A 8 -27.29 17.44 25.75
C THR A 8 -26.07 16.84 25.06
N VAL A 9 -26.17 16.52 23.76
CA VAL A 9 -25.08 15.92 22.97
C VAL A 9 -24.65 16.86 21.86
N TRP A 10 -23.34 17.09 21.73
CA TRP A 10 -22.74 17.89 20.66
C TRP A 10 -22.54 17.04 19.40
N LEU A 11 -23.20 17.41 18.29
CA LEU A 11 -23.09 16.71 17.01
C LEU A 11 -22.42 17.58 15.95
N ARG A 12 -21.45 17.02 15.23
CA ARG A 12 -20.85 17.64 14.04
C ARG A 12 -21.89 17.66 12.91
N SER A 13 -21.86 18.71 12.09
CA SER A 13 -22.87 19.03 11.07
C SER A 13 -23.27 17.87 10.14
N SER A 14 -22.37 16.94 9.82
CA SER A 14 -22.71 15.78 8.97
C SER A 14 -23.56 14.70 9.67
N VAL A 15 -23.56 14.66 11.00
CA VAL A 15 -24.31 13.65 11.78
C VAL A 15 -25.75 14.12 12.03
N VAL A 16 -26.01 15.42 11.96
CA VAL A 16 -27.35 16.01 12.15
C VAL A 16 -28.31 15.58 11.04
N SER A 17 -27.86 15.53 9.77
CA SER A 17 -28.71 15.10 8.65
C SER A 17 -29.10 13.61 8.72
N VAL A 18 -28.19 12.73 9.17
CA VAL A 18 -28.48 11.29 9.32
C VAL A 18 -29.47 11.05 10.46
N LEU A 19 -29.36 11.82 11.55
CA LEU A 19 -30.31 11.77 12.65
C LEU A 19 -31.71 12.28 12.27
N PHE A 20 -31.80 13.35 11.46
CA PHE A 20 -33.09 13.80 10.93
C PHE A 20 -33.76 12.76 10.03
N SER A 21 -33.00 12.07 9.16
CA SER A 21 -33.52 10.97 8.36
C SER A 21 -34.01 9.80 9.22
N LEU A 22 -33.24 9.39 10.23
CA LEU A 22 -33.61 8.26 11.11
C LEU A 22 -34.79 8.58 12.05
N ILE A 23 -34.94 9.83 12.48
CA ILE A 23 -36.08 10.28 13.31
C ILE A 23 -37.35 10.41 12.45
N SER A 24 -37.22 10.87 11.20
CA SER A 24 -38.33 10.97 10.25
C SER A 24 -38.90 9.59 9.87
N GLU A 25 -38.06 8.55 9.84
CA GLU A 25 -38.47 7.20 9.44
C GLU A 25 -39.19 6.41 10.55
N ARG A 26 -39.05 6.81 11.83
CA ARG A 26 -39.54 6.01 12.98
C ARG A 26 -40.64 6.64 13.84
N SER A 27 -41.11 7.85 13.57
CA SER A 27 -42.04 8.53 14.49
C SER A 27 -43.34 9.00 13.82
N LEU A 28 -44.25 8.06 13.58
CA LEU A 28 -45.69 8.34 13.59
C LEU A 28 -46.18 8.12 15.02
N ARG A 29 -46.67 9.20 15.65
CA ARG A 29 -47.34 9.28 16.98
C ARG A 29 -46.45 9.80 18.14
N ARG A 30 -46.00 11.07 18.06
CA ARG A 30 -46.02 12.09 19.15
C ARG A 30 -45.27 13.36 18.70
N PRO A 31 -45.69 14.57 19.12
CA PRO A 31 -44.97 15.80 18.80
C PRO A 31 -43.67 15.89 19.61
N ILE A 32 -42.53 16.04 18.92
CA ILE A 32 -41.21 16.29 19.51
C ILE A 32 -40.89 17.78 19.32
N VAL A 33 -40.55 18.48 20.40
CA VAL A 33 -40.08 19.87 20.36
C VAL A 33 -38.55 19.86 20.31
N ILE A 34 -37.96 20.39 19.23
CA ILE A 34 -36.50 20.49 19.04
C ILE A 34 -36.09 21.94 19.22
N ASN A 35 -35.31 22.25 20.26
CA ASN A 35 -34.69 23.56 20.47
C ASN A 35 -33.29 23.58 19.85
N LEU A 36 -33.10 24.38 18.79
CA LEU A 36 -31.80 24.58 18.15
C LEU A 36 -31.11 25.81 18.75
N ILE A 37 -29.94 25.60 19.36
CA ILE A 37 -29.09 26.68 19.87
C ILE A 37 -27.94 26.87 18.87
N PHE A 38 -27.94 27.99 18.14
CA PHE A 38 -26.86 28.37 17.24
C PHE A 38 -25.87 29.28 17.98
N ALA A 39 -24.64 28.81 18.18
CA ALA A 39 -23.52 29.64 18.63
C ALA A 39 -22.60 29.91 17.43
N SER A 40 -22.40 31.19 17.09
CA SER A 40 -21.42 31.61 16.09
C SER A 40 -20.02 31.62 16.72
N ARG A 41 -19.03 31.04 16.02
CA ARG A 41 -17.64 30.97 16.50
C ARG A 41 -16.79 32.00 15.74
N GLU A 42 -16.16 32.93 16.46
CA GLU A 42 -15.40 34.05 15.89
C GLU A 42 -13.98 33.74 15.35
N LYS A 43 -13.54 32.46 15.27
CA LYS A 43 -12.21 32.14 14.70
C LYS A 43 -12.20 30.86 13.87
N PRO A 44 -11.59 30.87 12.67
CA PRO A 44 -11.53 29.70 11.79
C PRO A 44 -10.55 28.65 12.32
N SER A 45 -10.89 27.38 12.12
CA SER A 45 -10.03 26.23 12.42
C SER A 45 -8.96 26.05 11.35
N VAL A 46 -7.70 26.17 11.76
CA VAL A 46 -6.51 25.97 10.92
C VAL A 46 -6.37 24.49 10.55
N LEU A 47 -6.45 24.21 9.25
CA LEU A 47 -5.78 23.09 8.58
C LEU A 47 -4.79 23.70 7.60
N ALA A 48 -3.48 23.63 7.90
CA ALA A 48 -2.41 23.54 6.91
C ALA A 48 -1.04 23.46 7.61
N HIS A 49 -0.28 22.42 7.26
CA HIS A 49 1.17 22.31 7.18
C HIS A 49 2.08 23.08 8.17
N GLY A 50 2.85 22.32 8.94
CA GLY A 50 4.11 22.78 9.53
C GLY A 50 4.97 21.59 9.96
N PHE A 51 6.13 21.43 9.33
CA PHE A 51 7.21 20.54 9.75
C PHE A 51 7.66 20.91 11.18
N THR A 52 7.92 19.90 12.00
CA THR A 52 8.82 19.82 13.17
C THR A 52 8.16 19.27 14.45
N HIS A 53 8.91 18.37 15.09
CA HIS A 53 8.82 17.84 16.45
C HIS A 53 8.05 16.53 16.72
N SER A 54 8.89 15.53 16.87
CA SER A 54 8.75 14.20 17.44
C SER A 54 8.77 14.21 18.99
N VAL A 55 7.84 13.43 19.59
CA VAL A 55 8.02 12.49 20.76
C VAL A 55 8.05 13.12 22.18
N PRO A 56 7.69 12.42 23.32
CA PRO A 56 7.15 11.06 23.57
C PRO A 56 5.84 11.01 24.40
N GLY A 57 5.24 9.81 24.55
CA GLY A 57 4.09 9.56 25.42
C GLY A 57 4.44 9.35 26.90
N ILE A 58 3.41 9.33 27.76
CA ILE A 58 3.25 8.54 29.00
C ILE A 58 1.78 8.63 29.43
N THR A 59 1.22 7.46 29.74
CA THR A 59 -0.04 7.19 30.44
C THR A 59 -0.03 7.69 31.89
N LEU A 60 -1.19 8.16 32.44
CA LEU A 60 -1.84 7.71 33.71
C LEU A 60 -2.91 8.74 34.23
N PRO A 61 -3.85 8.32 35.14
CA PRO A 61 -5.24 8.80 35.28
C PRO A 61 -5.42 9.90 36.37
N PRO A 62 -6.65 10.40 36.66
CA PRO A 62 -6.85 11.63 37.42
C PRO A 62 -6.94 11.40 38.94
N GLY A 63 -6.42 12.35 39.72
CA GLY A 63 -6.64 12.43 41.16
C GLY A 63 -5.76 13.48 41.84
N ASP A 64 -6.41 14.56 42.30
CA ASP A 64 -6.09 15.51 43.37
C ASP A 64 -4.67 15.55 43.99
N ALA A 65 -4.05 16.74 44.02
CA ALA A 65 -3.80 17.49 45.26
C ALA A 65 -2.86 18.71 45.04
N ASN A 66 -3.17 19.74 45.83
CA ASN A 66 -2.57 21.05 46.01
C ASN A 66 -1.04 21.19 46.18
N LEU A 67 -0.61 22.44 45.98
CA LEU A 67 0.49 23.22 46.61
C LEU A 67 1.91 23.21 45.98
N CYS A 68 2.18 24.36 45.33
CA CYS A 68 3.19 25.36 45.72
C CYS A 68 4.70 25.16 45.44
N PHE A 69 5.30 26.30 45.07
CA PHE A 69 6.72 26.70 45.11
C PHE A 69 7.64 26.51 43.87
N HIS A 70 7.84 27.65 43.18
CA HIS A 70 9.11 28.37 42.98
C HIS A 70 10.07 28.10 41.79
N TYR A 71 10.48 29.24 41.22
CA TYR A 71 11.74 29.62 40.55
C TYR A 71 11.98 29.32 39.05
N PHE A 72 12.07 30.43 38.30
CA PHE A 72 12.72 30.69 37.00
C PHE A 72 14.24 30.41 37.05
N PRO A 73 14.94 30.15 35.91
CA PRO A 73 15.38 31.19 34.96
C PRO A 73 15.29 30.77 33.46
N SER A 74 14.81 31.63 32.54
CA SER A 74 15.57 32.62 31.73
C SER A 74 16.76 32.04 30.94
N TRP A 75 16.59 31.90 29.62
CA TRP A 75 17.69 32.02 28.64
C TRP A 75 17.21 32.68 27.34
N SER A 76 17.92 33.74 26.96
CA SER A 76 17.76 34.51 25.72
C SER A 76 18.66 33.96 24.61
N TRP A 77 18.19 33.91 23.36
CA TRP A 77 19.05 33.74 22.19
C TRP A 77 18.99 34.97 21.27
N SER A 78 20.17 35.45 20.91
CA SER A 78 20.44 36.56 19.99
C SER A 78 20.85 36.00 18.63
N VAL A 79 20.20 36.43 17.55
CA VAL A 79 20.48 35.99 16.18
C VAL A 79 21.43 36.98 15.50
N LYS A 80 22.66 36.55 15.19
CA LYS A 80 23.57 37.26 14.28
C LYS A 80 23.34 36.76 12.84
N LYS A 81 22.94 37.65 11.94
CA LYS A 81 22.93 37.41 10.48
C LYS A 81 24.34 37.63 9.91
N THR A 82 24.87 36.66 9.16
CA THR A 82 26.10 36.82 8.37
C THR A 82 25.75 36.74 6.88
N VAL A 83 25.91 37.85 6.16
CA VAL A 83 25.76 37.95 4.71
C VAL A 83 27.13 37.74 4.07
N LYS A 84 27.29 36.69 3.27
CA LYS A 84 28.48 36.49 2.41
C LYS A 84 28.20 37.10 1.04
N ARG A 85 28.99 38.11 0.68
CA ARG A 85 29.05 38.73 -0.65
C ARG A 85 30.32 38.21 -1.33
N VAL A 86 30.20 37.52 -2.46
CA VAL A 86 31.33 37.08 -3.29
C VAL A 86 31.48 38.07 -4.45
N ARG A 87 32.70 38.57 -4.63
CA ARG A 87 33.17 39.46 -5.70
C ARG A 87 34.10 38.63 -6.58
N LEU A 88 33.95 38.70 -7.90
CA LEU A 88 34.90 38.15 -8.87
C LEU A 88 35.19 39.23 -9.92
N ASP A 89 36.42 39.72 -9.91
CA ASP A 89 37.11 40.41 -11.02
C ASP A 89 38.06 39.35 -11.63
N GLY A 90 38.39 39.26 -12.92
CA GLY A 90 38.07 39.99 -14.13
C GLY A 90 38.81 39.35 -15.33
N GLU A 91 38.89 40.12 -16.42
CA GLU A 91 39.64 39.93 -17.68
C GLU A 91 38.99 39.14 -18.82
N GLY A 92 39.15 39.69 -20.02
CA GLY A 92 38.40 39.33 -21.22
C GLY A 92 39.26 39.22 -22.47
N GLN A 93 38.63 38.80 -23.57
CA GLN A 93 39.23 38.85 -24.91
C GLN A 93 38.13 38.91 -25.99
N SER A 94 38.19 39.98 -26.81
CA SER A 94 37.55 40.15 -28.14
C SER A 94 37.96 39.02 -29.10
N ARG A 95 37.28 38.61 -30.18
CA ARG A 95 36.30 39.20 -31.11
C ARG A 95 35.90 38.07 -32.09
N SER A 96 34.63 38.00 -32.53
CA SER A 96 34.29 37.86 -33.97
C SER A 96 32.78 37.82 -34.19
N HIS A 97 32.32 38.76 -35.01
CA HIS A 97 30.96 38.96 -35.49
C HIS A 97 30.38 37.71 -36.18
N THR A 98 29.15 37.33 -35.80
CA THR A 98 28.18 36.81 -36.78
C THR A 98 26.81 37.42 -36.50
N ARG A 99 26.29 38.08 -37.54
CA ARG A 99 25.09 38.93 -37.55
C ARG A 99 23.86 38.01 -37.59
N PHE A 100 23.07 37.95 -36.51
CA PHE A 100 21.71 37.44 -36.57
C PHE A 100 20.73 38.57 -36.26
N ALA A 101 19.72 38.66 -37.11
CA ALA A 101 18.81 39.78 -37.24
C ALA A 101 18.05 40.06 -35.94
N SER A 102 18.06 41.34 -35.57
CA SER A 102 17.30 41.92 -34.48
C SER A 102 15.80 41.88 -34.80
N THR A 103 15.06 40.98 -34.17
CA THR A 103 13.61 41.12 -34.02
C THR A 103 13.36 41.89 -32.73
N MET A 104 12.72 43.04 -32.85
CA MET A 104 12.51 44.05 -31.81
C MET A 104 11.90 43.47 -30.52
N SER A 105 12.68 43.46 -29.44
CA SER A 105 12.16 43.35 -28.07
C SER A 105 11.71 44.73 -27.59
N SER A 106 10.41 44.99 -27.63
CA SER A 106 9.82 46.07 -26.82
C SER A 106 9.82 45.61 -25.36
N ASP A 107 10.93 45.82 -24.65
CA ASP A 107 10.96 45.70 -23.20
C ASP A 107 10.11 46.82 -22.62
N ASN A 108 8.86 46.48 -22.29
CA ASN A 108 8.00 47.32 -21.48
C ASN A 108 8.29 46.96 -20.01
N PRO A 109 8.95 47.84 -19.23
CA PRO A 109 9.42 47.53 -17.87
C PRO A 109 8.28 47.35 -16.84
N SER A 110 7.02 47.34 -17.30
CA SER A 110 5.82 47.28 -16.46
C SER A 110 5.13 45.90 -16.43
N ARG A 111 5.69 44.88 -17.11
CA ARG A 111 5.08 43.54 -17.09
C ARG A 111 5.71 42.67 -16.01
N LEU A 112 5.07 42.67 -14.82
CA LEU A 112 5.45 41.80 -13.70
C LEU A 112 5.40 40.30 -14.03
N LEU A 113 4.76 39.91 -15.14
CA LEU A 113 4.59 38.53 -15.57
C LEU A 113 4.86 38.35 -17.07
N HIS A 114 5.72 37.39 -17.41
CA HIS A 114 6.05 37.06 -18.80
C HIS A 114 4.86 36.38 -19.49
N PRO A 115 4.38 36.87 -20.65
CA PRO A 115 3.13 36.39 -21.26
C PRO A 115 3.17 34.93 -21.71
N ALA A 116 4.37 34.43 -22.04
CA ALA A 116 4.56 33.07 -22.53
C ALA A 116 4.62 32.01 -21.41
N ILE A 117 4.63 32.40 -20.13
CA ILE A 117 4.78 31.43 -19.03
C ILE A 117 3.60 30.45 -18.96
N PHE A 118 2.37 30.94 -19.07
CA PHE A 118 1.18 30.09 -18.98
C PHE A 118 0.97 29.20 -20.22
N PRO A 119 1.19 29.67 -21.46
CA PRO A 119 1.22 28.79 -22.63
C PRO A 119 2.23 27.64 -22.51
N HIS A 120 3.46 27.93 -22.07
CA HIS A 120 4.50 26.91 -21.87
C HIS A 120 4.14 25.91 -20.76
N LEU A 121 3.57 26.40 -19.65
CA LEU A 121 3.09 25.53 -18.57
C LEU A 121 1.91 24.65 -19.03
N LYS A 122 1.00 25.20 -19.85
CA LYS A 122 -0.10 24.44 -20.43
C LYS A 122 0.42 23.29 -21.29
N GLU A 123 1.39 23.55 -22.16
CA GLU A 123 2.00 22.52 -23.01
C GLU A 123 2.64 21.39 -22.18
N LYS A 124 3.37 21.74 -21.11
CA LYS A 124 3.93 20.75 -20.17
C LYS A 124 2.87 19.92 -19.47
N ILE A 125 1.77 20.55 -19.03
CA ILE A 125 0.64 19.83 -18.38
C ILE A 125 -0.04 18.88 -19.38
N GLU A 126 -0.17 19.30 -20.64
CA GLU A 126 -0.76 18.49 -21.70
C GLU A 126 0.11 17.27 -22.02
N GLN A 127 1.43 17.44 -22.13
CA GLN A 127 2.39 16.33 -22.25
C GLN A 127 2.28 15.36 -21.07
N GLU A 128 2.25 15.87 -19.83
CA GLU A 128 2.09 15.01 -18.65
C GLU A 128 0.76 14.24 -18.64
N THR A 129 -0.29 14.85 -19.17
CA THR A 129 -1.62 14.22 -19.27
C THR A 129 -1.58 13.07 -20.27
N GLN A 130 -0.99 13.28 -21.45
CA GLN A 130 -0.80 12.23 -22.45
C GLN A 130 -0.02 11.02 -21.89
N VAL A 131 1.04 11.27 -21.12
CA VAL A 131 1.80 10.20 -20.46
C VAL A 131 0.94 9.41 -19.48
N LYS A 132 0.15 10.12 -18.64
CA LYS A 132 -0.76 9.48 -17.67
C LYS A 132 -1.84 8.66 -18.35
N ASP A 133 -2.37 9.14 -19.47
CA ASP A 133 -3.43 8.45 -20.21
C ASP A 133 -2.90 7.17 -20.87
N ALA A 134 -1.72 7.24 -21.51
CA ALA A 134 -1.06 6.07 -22.08
C ALA A 134 -0.75 4.99 -21.02
N LEU A 135 -0.18 5.38 -19.87
CA LEU A 135 0.06 4.47 -18.75
C LEU A 135 -1.25 3.84 -18.25
N THR A 136 -2.31 4.63 -18.15
CA THR A 136 -3.62 4.14 -17.68
C THR A 136 -4.19 3.09 -18.63
N GLN A 137 -4.04 3.25 -19.94
CA GLN A 137 -4.48 2.26 -20.93
C GLN A 137 -3.72 0.94 -20.81
N ILE A 138 -2.39 0.98 -20.65
CA ILE A 138 -1.56 -0.22 -20.47
C ILE A 138 -1.97 -0.94 -19.16
N VAL A 139 -2.09 -0.19 -18.07
CA VAL A 139 -2.48 -0.74 -16.75
C VAL A 139 -3.89 -1.34 -16.78
N GLN A 140 -4.84 -0.74 -17.48
CA GLN A 140 -6.19 -1.31 -17.62
C GLN A 140 -6.20 -2.66 -18.35
N ARG A 141 -5.36 -2.82 -19.38
CA ARG A 141 -5.20 -4.14 -20.03
C ARG A 141 -4.58 -5.16 -19.08
N LEU A 142 -3.57 -4.75 -18.32
CA LEU A 142 -2.93 -5.62 -17.32
C LEU A 142 -3.93 -6.05 -16.23
N GLU A 143 -4.74 -5.11 -15.73
CA GLU A 143 -5.77 -5.38 -14.73
C GLU A 143 -6.83 -6.36 -15.24
N ALA A 144 -7.27 -6.23 -16.50
CA ALA A 144 -8.23 -7.15 -17.11
C ALA A 144 -7.66 -8.57 -17.22
N THR A 145 -6.42 -8.73 -17.70
CA THR A 145 -5.76 -10.04 -17.78
C THR A 145 -5.56 -10.64 -16.39
N ASN A 146 -5.06 -9.86 -15.42
CA ASN A 146 -4.85 -10.34 -14.06
C ASN A 146 -6.18 -10.72 -13.36
N SER A 147 -7.26 -9.99 -13.60
CA SER A 147 -8.58 -10.35 -13.07
C SER A 147 -9.07 -11.70 -13.59
N TYR A 148 -8.77 -12.03 -14.86
CA TYR A 148 -9.07 -13.33 -15.44
C TYR A 148 -8.20 -14.44 -14.83
N ALA A 149 -6.89 -14.22 -14.70
CA ALA A 149 -5.97 -15.15 -14.05
C ALA A 149 -6.35 -15.43 -12.59
N GLN A 150 -6.71 -14.40 -11.82
CA GLN A 150 -7.23 -14.54 -10.45
C GLN A 150 -8.57 -15.29 -10.42
N GLY A 151 -9.44 -15.07 -11.40
CA GLY A 151 -10.68 -15.84 -11.58
C GLY A 151 -10.41 -17.33 -11.76
N LEU A 152 -9.43 -17.70 -12.59
CA LEU A 152 -9.00 -19.09 -12.75
C LEU A 152 -8.38 -19.64 -11.46
N LEU A 153 -7.46 -18.90 -10.83
CA LEU A 153 -6.83 -19.31 -9.57
C LEU A 153 -7.86 -19.52 -8.45
N SER A 154 -8.96 -18.75 -8.42
CA SER A 154 -9.99 -18.93 -7.39
C SER A 154 -10.60 -20.34 -7.35
N ARG A 155 -10.47 -21.12 -8.44
CA ARG A 155 -10.93 -22.53 -8.53
C ARG A 155 -10.16 -23.46 -7.59
N ILE A 156 -8.99 -23.07 -7.09
CA ILE A 156 -8.18 -23.88 -6.15
C ILE A 156 -8.97 -24.24 -4.88
N HIS A 157 -9.93 -23.39 -4.50
CA HIS A 157 -10.79 -23.58 -3.32
C HIS A 157 -11.82 -24.71 -3.47
N ALA A 158 -12.07 -25.18 -4.68
CA ALA A 158 -13.01 -26.26 -4.97
C ALA A 158 -12.34 -27.46 -5.67
N THR A 159 -11.05 -27.36 -5.99
CA THR A 159 -10.33 -28.35 -6.77
C THR A 159 -9.44 -29.19 -5.85
N PRO A 160 -9.51 -30.53 -5.92
CA PRO A 160 -8.57 -31.39 -5.20
C PRO A 160 -7.12 -31.19 -5.66
N ARG A 161 -6.16 -31.36 -4.76
CA ARG A 161 -4.73 -31.13 -5.01
C ARG A 161 -4.18 -31.91 -6.21
N GLN A 162 -4.73 -33.10 -6.51
CA GLN A 162 -4.30 -33.91 -7.66
C GLN A 162 -4.53 -33.22 -9.01
N ASN A 163 -5.51 -32.30 -9.06
CA ASN A 163 -5.88 -31.60 -10.29
C ASN A 163 -5.25 -30.21 -10.40
N TYR A 164 -4.39 -29.80 -9.45
CA TYR A 164 -3.68 -28.53 -9.51
C TYR A 164 -2.79 -28.37 -10.74
N PRO A 165 -2.01 -29.37 -11.18
CA PRO A 165 -1.11 -29.18 -12.33
C PRO A 165 -1.84 -28.74 -13.61
N GLY A 166 -3.03 -29.29 -13.88
CA GLY A 166 -3.83 -28.89 -15.04
C GLY A 166 -4.37 -27.45 -14.91
N LEU A 167 -4.88 -27.09 -13.73
CA LEU A 167 -5.36 -25.73 -13.46
C LEU A 167 -4.21 -24.71 -13.55
N LEU A 168 -3.06 -25.02 -12.96
CA LEU A 168 -1.89 -24.14 -12.96
C LEU A 168 -1.33 -23.93 -14.36
N ALA A 169 -1.37 -24.94 -15.24
CA ALA A 169 -1.00 -24.77 -16.64
C ALA A 169 -1.90 -23.76 -17.38
N GLU A 170 -3.21 -23.74 -17.10
CA GLU A 170 -4.13 -22.70 -17.62
C GLU A 170 -3.75 -21.31 -17.10
N VAL A 171 -3.47 -21.19 -15.80
CA VAL A 171 -3.09 -19.92 -15.17
C VAL A 171 -1.74 -19.41 -15.69
N GLU A 172 -0.75 -20.28 -15.85
CA GLU A 172 0.55 -19.93 -16.44
C GLU A 172 0.42 -19.40 -17.87
N GLY A 173 -0.55 -19.90 -18.63
CA GLY A 173 -0.90 -19.35 -19.94
C GLY A 173 -1.34 -17.89 -19.89
N GLU A 174 -2.10 -17.50 -18.87
CA GLU A 174 -2.54 -16.11 -18.67
C GLU A 174 -1.41 -15.24 -18.08
N ILE A 175 -0.62 -15.76 -17.14
CA ILE A 175 0.55 -15.06 -16.60
C ILE A 175 1.55 -14.70 -17.71
N LYS A 176 1.72 -15.55 -18.73
CA LYS A 176 2.54 -15.23 -19.91
C LYS A 176 2.05 -13.98 -20.65
N LYS A 177 0.74 -13.79 -20.77
CA LYS A 177 0.17 -12.57 -21.37
C LYS A 177 0.39 -11.35 -20.48
N GLU A 178 0.34 -11.52 -19.15
CA GLU A 178 0.68 -10.45 -18.20
C GLU A 178 2.13 -10.01 -18.37
N ILE A 179 3.07 -10.96 -18.54
CA ILE A 179 4.50 -10.67 -18.77
C ILE A 179 4.69 -9.81 -20.02
N GLU A 180 4.00 -10.10 -21.12
CA GLU A 180 4.07 -9.29 -22.35
C GLU A 180 3.61 -7.84 -22.12
N ILE A 181 2.49 -7.65 -21.39
CA ILE A 181 1.96 -6.31 -21.08
C ILE A 181 2.88 -5.57 -20.09
N ILE A 182 3.46 -6.27 -19.12
CA ILE A 182 4.42 -5.70 -18.17
C ILE A 182 5.69 -5.26 -18.88
N ARG A 183 6.14 -5.99 -19.89
CA ARG A 183 7.28 -5.58 -20.72
C ARG A 183 6.98 -4.28 -21.46
N GLU A 184 5.81 -4.17 -22.09
CA GLU A 184 5.35 -2.93 -22.72
C GLU A 184 5.29 -1.76 -21.70
N LEU A 185 4.75 -2.03 -20.50
CA LEU A 185 4.71 -1.05 -19.42
C LEU A 185 6.13 -0.62 -19.01
N SER A 186 7.06 -1.57 -18.88
CA SER A 186 8.45 -1.32 -18.50
C SER A 186 9.16 -0.46 -19.52
N ASP A 187 9.02 -0.77 -20.81
CA ASP A 187 9.65 -0.04 -21.92
C ASP A 187 9.11 1.40 -22.04
N TYR A 188 7.81 1.59 -21.79
CA TYR A 188 7.19 2.93 -21.81
C TYR A 188 7.50 3.74 -20.54
N ALA A 189 7.35 3.13 -19.36
CA ALA A 189 7.54 3.80 -18.07
C ALA A 189 8.99 4.21 -17.82
N SER A 190 9.97 3.44 -18.33
CA SER A 190 11.40 3.74 -18.16
C SER A 190 11.86 5.01 -18.91
N GLN A 191 11.02 5.60 -19.76
CA GLN A 191 11.29 6.87 -20.44
C GLN A 191 11.00 8.09 -19.55
N TYR A 192 10.32 7.87 -18.42
CA TYR A 192 9.84 8.92 -17.53
C TYR A 192 10.29 8.66 -16.08
N PRO A 193 10.29 9.69 -15.20
CA PRO A 193 10.72 9.50 -13.82
C PRO A 193 9.84 8.50 -13.05
N TYR A 194 10.44 7.43 -12.51
CA TYR A 194 9.72 6.29 -11.93
C TYR A 194 8.77 6.71 -10.80
N TYR A 195 9.29 7.37 -9.76
CA TYR A 195 8.51 7.75 -8.58
C TYR A 195 7.45 8.83 -8.83
N LYS A 196 7.47 9.49 -9.99
CA LYS A 196 6.41 10.42 -10.38
C LYS A 196 5.14 9.69 -10.81
N TYR A 197 5.28 8.51 -11.41
CA TYR A 197 4.17 7.77 -12.01
C TYR A 197 3.85 6.44 -11.32
N ASN A 198 4.67 5.98 -10.35
CA ASN A 198 4.51 4.66 -9.72
C ASN A 198 3.10 4.33 -9.23
N GLN A 199 2.40 5.30 -8.64
CA GLN A 199 1.03 5.14 -8.14
C GLN A 199 0.02 4.69 -9.22
N LYS A 200 0.35 4.85 -10.51
CA LYS A 200 -0.49 4.39 -11.61
C LYS A 200 -0.53 2.88 -11.76
N TRP A 201 0.57 2.19 -11.48
CA TRP A 201 0.66 0.73 -11.65
C TRP A 201 0.87 -0.02 -10.35
N SER A 202 1.33 0.61 -9.26
CA SER A 202 1.69 -0.09 -8.03
C SER A 202 0.58 -0.98 -7.48
N TRP A 203 -0.68 -0.56 -7.53
CA TRP A 203 -1.79 -1.41 -7.08
C TRP A 203 -1.94 -2.66 -7.97
N THR A 204 -1.91 -2.50 -9.29
CA THR A 204 -2.04 -3.61 -10.24
C THR A 204 -0.84 -4.54 -10.17
N ILE A 205 0.38 -4.01 -10.03
CA ILE A 205 1.59 -4.82 -9.83
C ILE A 205 1.51 -5.64 -8.55
N ASN A 206 0.99 -5.10 -7.45
CA ASN A 206 0.74 -5.90 -6.24
C ASN A 206 -0.19 -7.09 -6.49
N GLN A 207 -1.23 -6.90 -7.32
CA GLN A 207 -2.16 -7.98 -7.66
C GLN A 207 -1.50 -9.05 -8.53
N VAL A 208 -0.73 -8.65 -9.53
CA VAL A 208 0.05 -9.57 -10.38
C VAL A 208 1.07 -10.35 -9.55
N LEU A 209 1.83 -9.67 -8.70
CA LEU A 209 2.79 -10.31 -7.81
C LEU A 209 2.11 -11.34 -6.91
N PHE A 210 0.95 -11.00 -6.37
CA PHE A 210 0.15 -11.95 -5.59
C PHE A 210 -0.25 -13.18 -6.42
N THR A 211 -0.77 -12.98 -7.64
CA THR A 211 -1.15 -14.07 -8.57
C THR A 211 0.04 -15.00 -8.86
N VAL A 212 1.21 -14.43 -9.18
CA VAL A 212 2.44 -15.17 -9.49
C VAL A 212 2.97 -15.92 -8.27
N ILE A 213 3.04 -15.26 -7.10
CA ILE A 213 3.53 -15.88 -5.86
C ILE A 213 2.58 -17.01 -5.41
N LEU A 214 1.27 -16.81 -5.50
CA LEU A 214 0.29 -17.86 -5.19
C LEU A 214 0.44 -19.05 -6.14
N SER A 215 0.59 -18.81 -7.44
CA SER A 215 0.84 -19.87 -8.43
C SER A 215 2.12 -20.66 -8.09
N GLY A 216 3.20 -19.96 -7.75
CA GLY A 216 4.46 -20.58 -7.31
C GLY A 216 4.31 -21.41 -6.04
N PHE A 217 3.58 -20.90 -5.04
CA PHE A 217 3.30 -21.63 -3.79
C PHE A 217 2.52 -22.93 -4.03
N LEU A 218 1.61 -22.94 -5.01
CA LEU A 218 0.82 -24.13 -5.34
C LEU A 218 1.60 -25.20 -6.13
N GLY A 219 2.87 -24.92 -6.48
CA GLY A 219 3.72 -25.80 -7.28
C GLY A 219 3.74 -25.48 -8.77
N GLY A 220 3.19 -24.32 -9.18
CA GLY A 220 3.34 -23.77 -10.53
C GLY A 220 4.63 -22.99 -10.68
N MET A 221 4.80 -22.32 -11.83
CA MET A 221 5.95 -21.47 -12.13
C MET A 221 7.30 -22.21 -11.98
N ALA A 222 7.36 -23.45 -12.47
CA ALA A 222 8.59 -24.23 -12.48
C ALA A 222 9.63 -23.56 -13.38
N THR A 223 10.82 -23.30 -12.81
CA THR A 223 11.98 -22.79 -13.55
C THR A 223 12.93 -23.97 -13.78
N GLU A 224 13.75 -23.94 -14.83
CA GLU A 224 14.75 -25.00 -15.09
C GLU A 224 15.66 -25.27 -13.88
N THR A 225 15.89 -24.24 -13.06
CA THR A 225 16.76 -24.27 -11.88
C THR A 225 16.07 -24.78 -10.61
N LYS A 226 14.73 -24.71 -10.52
CA LYS A 226 13.96 -25.03 -9.30
C LYS A 226 12.61 -25.68 -9.67
N PRO A 227 12.39 -26.96 -9.34
CA PRO A 227 11.12 -27.63 -9.62
C PRO A 227 9.95 -26.95 -8.89
N GLY A 228 8.75 -27.09 -9.45
CA GLY A 228 7.51 -26.61 -8.85
C GLY A 228 7.14 -27.50 -7.66
N GLU A 229 7.50 -27.06 -6.46
CA GLU A 229 7.16 -27.73 -5.20
C GLU A 229 6.10 -26.93 -4.46
N PHE A 230 5.10 -27.63 -3.90
CA PHE A 230 4.11 -26.99 -3.05
C PHE A 230 4.77 -26.43 -1.79
N GLY A 231 4.39 -25.21 -1.41
CA GLY A 231 4.98 -24.53 -0.25
C GLY A 231 6.21 -23.67 -0.57
N ARG A 232 6.66 -23.63 -1.83
CA ARG A 232 7.79 -22.80 -2.25
C ARG A 232 7.41 -21.31 -2.22
N LEU A 233 8.20 -20.51 -1.51
CA LEU A 233 8.16 -19.06 -1.63
C LEU A 233 9.02 -18.59 -2.80
N LEU A 234 8.44 -17.86 -3.74
CA LEU A 234 9.20 -17.21 -4.81
C LEU A 234 10.00 -16.05 -4.25
N THR A 235 11.32 -16.09 -4.44
CA THR A 235 12.22 -15.01 -4.04
C THR A 235 12.09 -13.81 -4.98
N PRO A 236 12.54 -12.61 -4.57
CA PRO A 236 12.59 -11.46 -5.47
C PRO A 236 13.38 -11.74 -6.75
N ASP A 237 14.44 -12.56 -6.68
CA ASP A 237 15.23 -12.95 -7.85
C ASP A 237 14.42 -13.86 -8.79
N ASP A 238 13.67 -14.83 -8.25
CA ASP A 238 12.77 -15.68 -9.04
C ASP A 238 11.70 -14.85 -9.75
N ILE A 239 11.15 -13.83 -9.08
CA ILE A 239 10.17 -12.90 -9.66
C ILE A 239 10.79 -12.07 -10.77
N SER A 240 12.04 -11.63 -10.59
CA SER A 240 12.76 -10.89 -11.63
C SER A 240 12.94 -11.72 -12.89
N GLU A 241 13.27 -13.00 -12.73
CA GLU A 241 13.42 -13.96 -13.83
C GLU A 241 12.09 -14.23 -14.54
N ILE A 242 11.03 -14.47 -13.77
CA ILE A 242 9.68 -14.74 -14.29
C ILE A 242 9.10 -13.54 -15.04
N LEU A 243 9.09 -12.36 -14.41
CA LEU A 243 8.48 -11.16 -14.97
C LEU A 243 9.38 -10.43 -15.95
N GLN A 244 10.65 -10.82 -16.06
CA GLN A 244 11.67 -10.17 -16.90
C GLN A 244 11.86 -8.69 -16.57
N VAL A 245 11.64 -8.31 -15.31
CA VAL A 245 11.74 -6.94 -14.81
C VAL A 245 12.73 -6.91 -13.65
N PRO A 246 13.63 -5.93 -13.58
CA PRO A 246 14.58 -5.85 -12.47
C PRO A 246 13.87 -5.51 -11.16
N VAL A 247 14.38 -6.04 -10.05
CA VAL A 247 13.85 -5.77 -8.72
C VAL A 247 14.75 -4.79 -7.99
N ASN A 248 14.16 -3.76 -7.37
CA ASN A 248 14.81 -2.81 -6.48
C ASN A 248 16.08 -2.15 -7.04
N VAL A 249 15.97 -1.54 -8.22
CA VAL A 249 17.10 -0.84 -8.87
C VAL A 249 17.33 0.50 -8.17
N LYS A 250 18.57 0.76 -7.74
CA LYS A 250 18.95 2.01 -7.07
C LYS A 250 19.80 2.94 -7.93
N ASP A 251 20.50 2.38 -8.91
CA ASP A 251 21.55 3.11 -9.65
C ASP A 251 21.00 3.91 -10.84
N ARG A 252 19.80 3.59 -11.33
CA ARG A 252 19.18 4.22 -12.49
C ARG A 252 17.66 4.32 -12.36
N ASP A 253 17.09 5.34 -12.99
CA ASP A 253 15.66 5.59 -13.03
C ASP A 253 15.02 4.76 -14.14
N VAL A 254 14.64 3.53 -13.80
CA VAL A 254 14.00 2.56 -14.70
C VAL A 254 12.82 1.91 -14.01
N PHE A 255 11.89 1.37 -14.79
CA PHE A 255 10.83 0.53 -14.25
C PHE A 255 11.45 -0.67 -13.52
N HIS A 256 11.07 -0.83 -12.27
CA HIS A 256 11.52 -1.92 -11.41
C HIS A 256 10.43 -2.26 -10.40
N ILE A 257 10.45 -3.48 -9.89
CA ILE A 257 9.53 -3.88 -8.81
C ILE A 257 10.15 -3.46 -7.49
N THR A 258 9.39 -2.77 -6.64
CA THR A 258 9.87 -2.34 -5.33
C THR A 258 9.73 -3.45 -4.29
N ILE A 259 10.55 -3.39 -3.24
CA ILE A 259 10.44 -4.31 -2.10
C ILE A 259 9.07 -4.16 -1.42
N GLU A 260 8.54 -2.94 -1.35
CA GLU A 260 7.22 -2.68 -0.76
C GLU A 260 6.10 -3.39 -1.50
N GLU A 261 6.16 -3.44 -2.84
CA GLU A 261 5.17 -4.13 -3.65
C GLU A 261 5.22 -5.65 -3.43
N TYR A 262 6.43 -6.22 -3.39
CA TYR A 262 6.64 -7.62 -3.07
C TYR A 262 6.12 -7.99 -1.67
N LEU A 263 6.50 -7.22 -0.64
CA LEU A 263 6.02 -7.46 0.73
C LEU A 263 4.50 -7.29 0.85
N THR A 264 3.92 -6.36 0.09
CA THR A 264 2.47 -6.16 0.04
C THR A 264 1.77 -7.39 -0.55
N ALA A 265 2.29 -7.96 -1.65
CA ALA A 265 1.76 -9.18 -2.25
C ALA A 265 1.82 -10.38 -1.29
N LEU A 266 2.89 -10.49 -0.48
CA LEU A 266 3.00 -11.52 0.55
C LEU A 266 1.93 -11.41 1.65
N THR A 267 1.51 -10.19 2.02
CA THR A 267 0.39 -10.05 2.97
C THR A 267 -0.92 -10.58 2.39
N MET A 268 -1.15 -10.36 1.09
CA MET A 268 -2.33 -10.88 0.39
C MET A 268 -2.29 -12.40 0.24
N LEU A 269 -1.10 -12.97 0.06
CA LEU A 269 -0.89 -14.41 0.05
C LEU A 269 -1.35 -15.04 1.38
N CYS A 270 -0.96 -14.47 2.54
CA CYS A 270 -1.39 -14.99 3.84
C CYS A 270 -2.92 -15.05 3.97
N ASP A 271 -3.61 -14.00 3.53
CA ASP A 271 -5.06 -13.94 3.60
C ASP A 271 -5.71 -15.03 2.73
N GLU A 272 -5.23 -15.21 1.50
CA GLU A 272 -5.76 -16.22 0.58
C GLU A 272 -5.43 -17.65 1.04
N LEU A 273 -4.24 -17.87 1.59
CA LEU A 273 -3.85 -19.16 2.17
C LEU A 273 -4.71 -19.52 3.38
N SER A 274 -5.09 -18.55 4.22
CA SER A 274 -6.01 -18.79 5.35
C SER A 274 -7.40 -19.26 4.89
N ARG A 275 -7.84 -18.83 3.70
CA ARG A 275 -9.07 -19.29 3.06
C ARG A 275 -8.86 -20.69 2.47
N LEU A 276 -7.75 -20.90 1.76
CA LEU A 276 -7.40 -22.18 1.18
C LEU A 276 -7.34 -23.29 2.23
N ALA A 277 -6.72 -23.03 3.40
CA ALA A 277 -6.64 -23.96 4.51
C ALA A 277 -8.03 -24.41 5.03
N THR A 278 -9.03 -23.53 5.00
CA THR A 278 -10.40 -23.89 5.41
C THR A 278 -11.04 -24.82 4.38
N ASN A 279 -10.82 -24.53 3.10
CA ASN A 279 -11.39 -25.29 2.00
C ASN A 279 -10.69 -26.64 1.80
N SER A 280 -9.39 -26.72 2.06
CA SER A 280 -8.64 -27.98 2.00
C SER A 280 -9.13 -28.98 3.06
N VAL A 281 -9.43 -28.53 4.28
CA VAL A 281 -10.10 -29.37 5.29
C VAL A 281 -11.47 -29.85 4.82
N THR A 282 -12.23 -29.00 4.13
CA THR A 282 -13.53 -29.38 3.54
C THR A 282 -13.38 -30.45 2.46
N LEU A 283 -12.29 -30.39 1.68
CA LEU A 283 -11.90 -31.39 0.68
C LEU A 283 -11.17 -32.61 1.27
N LYS A 284 -11.04 -32.69 2.61
CA LYS A 284 -10.33 -33.76 3.36
C LYS A 284 -8.82 -33.82 3.10
N ASP A 285 -8.22 -32.74 2.63
CA ASP A 285 -6.76 -32.59 2.55
C ASP A 285 -6.25 -31.89 3.81
N PHE A 286 -6.01 -32.68 4.85
CA PHE A 286 -5.51 -32.18 6.15
C PHE A 286 -4.03 -31.82 6.11
N GLU A 287 -3.24 -32.53 5.30
CA GLU A 287 -1.81 -32.29 5.15
C GLU A 287 -1.55 -30.90 4.56
N GLN A 288 -2.32 -30.51 3.54
CA GLN A 288 -2.25 -29.17 2.96
C GLN A 288 -2.54 -28.08 3.99
N ALA A 289 -3.55 -28.28 4.86
CA ALA A 289 -3.90 -27.31 5.89
C ALA A 289 -2.75 -27.11 6.91
N VAL A 290 -2.06 -28.20 7.29
CA VAL A 290 -0.90 -28.16 8.19
C VAL A 290 0.29 -27.48 7.53
N GLN A 291 0.58 -27.79 6.26
CA GLN A 291 1.66 -27.15 5.50
C GLN A 291 1.42 -25.64 5.37
N ILE A 292 0.18 -25.23 5.06
CA ILE A 292 -0.20 -23.82 5.00
C ILE A 292 0.01 -23.13 6.36
N GLN A 293 -0.39 -23.76 7.46
CA GLN A 293 -0.23 -23.18 8.79
C GLN A 293 1.25 -22.98 9.16
N SER A 294 2.13 -23.95 8.89
CA SER A 294 3.58 -23.80 9.12
C SER A 294 4.14 -22.64 8.30
N PHE A 295 3.78 -22.59 7.01
CA PHE A 295 4.25 -21.54 6.10
C PHE A 295 3.80 -20.13 6.53
N VAL A 296 2.51 -19.95 6.84
CA VAL A 296 1.97 -18.64 7.27
C VAL A 296 2.61 -18.18 8.58
N LYS A 297 2.92 -19.12 9.49
CA LYS A 297 3.62 -18.82 10.75
C LYS A 297 5.08 -18.40 10.52
N GLU A 298 5.81 -19.11 9.66
CA GLU A 298 7.19 -18.77 9.29
C GLU A 298 7.26 -17.41 8.58
N LEU A 299 6.33 -17.17 7.64
CA LEU A 299 6.24 -15.91 6.92
C LEU A 299 5.93 -14.73 7.85
N PHE A 300 5.03 -14.93 8.83
CA PHE A 300 4.77 -13.93 9.88
C PHE A 300 6.01 -13.67 10.74
N GLY A 301 6.75 -14.72 11.12
CA GLY A 301 8.05 -14.58 11.79
C GLY A 301 9.04 -13.75 10.99
N GLY A 302 9.11 -13.97 9.67
CA GLY A 302 9.91 -13.17 8.74
C GLY A 302 9.52 -11.69 8.74
N PHE A 303 8.23 -11.36 8.73
CA PHE A 303 7.77 -9.98 8.79
C PHE A 303 8.17 -9.26 10.09
N LEU A 304 8.21 -9.96 11.22
CA LEU A 304 8.64 -9.38 12.50
C LEU A 304 10.11 -8.94 12.51
N LEU A 305 10.95 -9.57 11.67
CA LEU A 305 12.36 -9.19 11.52
C LEU A 305 12.54 -7.87 10.76
N LEU A 306 11.56 -7.45 9.96
CA LEU A 306 11.72 -6.33 9.01
C LEU A 306 11.60 -4.93 9.65
N ASN A 307 11.43 -4.82 10.98
CA ASN A 307 11.35 -3.58 11.76
C ASN A 307 10.72 -2.38 10.99
N LEU A 308 9.53 -2.62 10.43
CA LEU A 308 8.87 -1.68 9.55
C LEU A 308 8.44 -0.42 10.33
N LYS A 309 8.70 0.75 9.74
CA LYS A 309 8.21 2.03 10.28
C LYS A 309 6.71 2.19 10.01
N ASN A 310 6.12 3.30 10.46
CA ASN A 310 4.67 3.56 10.41
C ASN A 310 4.13 3.85 8.99
N ASP A 311 4.36 2.92 8.06
CA ASP A 311 3.93 3.00 6.67
C ASP A 311 2.68 2.13 6.43
N PRO A 312 1.94 2.35 5.32
CA PRO A 312 0.78 1.54 4.97
C PRO A 312 1.05 0.02 4.97
N LEU A 313 2.28 -0.38 4.64
CA LEU A 313 2.74 -1.77 4.68
C LEU A 313 2.67 -2.34 6.10
N ARG A 314 3.04 -1.59 7.14
CA ARG A 314 2.97 -2.04 8.54
C ARG A 314 1.55 -2.41 8.94
N LYS A 315 0.55 -1.61 8.53
CA LYS A 315 -0.85 -1.91 8.81
C LYS A 315 -1.32 -3.22 8.16
N ARG A 316 -0.82 -3.53 6.96
CA ARG A 316 -1.12 -4.79 6.28
C ARG A 316 -0.44 -5.98 6.96
N VAL A 317 0.84 -5.84 7.30
CA VAL A 317 1.60 -6.84 8.06
C VAL A 317 0.96 -7.12 9.42
N ASP A 318 0.50 -6.09 10.13
CA ASP A 318 -0.24 -6.23 11.40
C ASP A 318 -1.57 -6.98 11.21
N GLY A 319 -2.13 -6.99 10.00
CA GLY A 319 -3.31 -7.76 9.61
C GLY A 319 -3.04 -9.27 9.47
N VAL A 320 -1.81 -9.66 9.12
CA VAL A 320 -1.43 -11.07 8.92
C VAL A 320 -1.65 -11.93 10.17
N LYS A 321 -1.63 -11.32 11.37
CA LYS A 321 -1.94 -12.02 12.64
C LYS A 321 -3.32 -12.70 12.62
N TYR A 322 -4.28 -12.17 11.86
CA TYR A 322 -5.62 -12.76 11.75
C TYR A 322 -5.59 -14.03 10.89
N ALA A 323 -4.82 -14.02 9.80
CA ALA A 323 -4.58 -15.21 8.99
C ALA A 323 -3.86 -16.30 9.79
N VAL A 324 -2.80 -15.94 10.54
CA VAL A 324 -2.07 -16.85 11.44
C VAL A 324 -3.03 -17.51 12.43
N LYS A 325 -3.76 -16.69 13.21
CA LYS A 325 -4.71 -17.18 14.21
C LYS A 325 -5.73 -18.13 13.58
N LYS A 326 -6.30 -17.79 12.43
CA LYS A 326 -7.28 -18.63 11.73
C LYS A 326 -6.68 -19.98 11.32
N THR A 327 -5.47 -20.00 10.76
CA THR A 327 -4.80 -21.25 10.39
C THR A 327 -4.44 -22.11 11.60
N GLU A 328 -4.08 -21.49 12.73
CA GLU A 328 -3.82 -22.21 13.99
C GLU A 328 -5.09 -22.83 14.57
N GLU A 329 -6.22 -22.11 14.55
CA GLU A 329 -7.52 -22.64 14.99
C GLU A 329 -7.94 -23.85 14.14
N ILE A 330 -7.72 -23.81 12.82
CA ILE A 330 -8.00 -24.93 11.92
C ILE A 330 -7.17 -26.17 12.30
N VAL A 331 -5.85 -26.01 12.47
CA VAL A 331 -4.97 -27.14 12.84
C VAL A 331 -5.27 -27.66 14.25
N TYR A 332 -5.63 -26.78 15.18
CA TYR A 332 -6.08 -27.15 16.52
C TYR A 332 -7.32 -28.05 16.45
N ASP A 333 -8.33 -27.66 15.66
CA ASP A 333 -9.55 -28.45 15.47
C ASP A 333 -9.26 -29.84 14.87
N LEU A 334 -8.33 -29.93 13.92
CA LEU A 334 -7.89 -31.21 13.33
C LEU A 334 -7.21 -32.10 14.38
N THR A 335 -6.36 -31.50 15.22
CA THR A 335 -5.61 -32.22 16.26
C THR A 335 -6.55 -32.76 17.34
N VAL A 336 -7.50 -31.94 17.83
CA VAL A 336 -8.50 -32.37 18.84
C VAL A 336 -9.37 -33.52 18.31
N ARG A 337 -9.66 -33.52 17.01
CA ARG A 337 -10.43 -34.58 16.34
C ARG A 337 -9.60 -35.80 15.95
N LYS A 338 -8.29 -35.81 16.25
CA LYS A 338 -7.33 -36.89 15.89
C LYS A 338 -7.28 -37.16 14.39
N LEU A 339 -7.48 -36.13 13.57
CA LEU A 339 -7.37 -36.21 12.10
C LEU A 339 -5.93 -35.98 11.63
N VAL A 340 -5.10 -35.41 12.50
CA VAL A 340 -3.67 -35.19 12.30
C VAL A 340 -2.96 -35.65 13.58
N SER A 341 -1.90 -36.44 13.45
CA SER A 341 -1.06 -36.83 14.58
C SER A 341 -0.20 -35.64 15.02
N PRO A 342 -0.05 -35.39 16.33
CA PRO A 342 0.91 -34.41 16.80
C PRO A 342 2.33 -34.79 16.33
N PRO A 343 3.21 -33.81 16.09
CA PRO A 343 4.54 -34.03 15.52
C PRO A 343 5.41 -35.02 16.33
N ASP A 344 5.11 -35.24 17.61
CA ASP A 344 5.87 -36.16 18.47
C ASP A 344 5.53 -37.64 18.24
N GLU A 345 4.31 -37.99 17.82
CA GLU A 345 3.88 -39.39 17.63
C GLU A 345 4.36 -39.99 16.29
N ALA A 346 4.72 -39.15 15.31
CA ALA A 346 5.23 -39.61 14.01
C ALA A 346 6.65 -40.21 14.10
N SER A 347 7.40 -39.87 15.15
CA SER A 347 8.77 -40.38 15.37
C SER A 347 8.81 -41.77 16.02
N GLU A 348 7.70 -42.22 16.61
CA GLU A 348 7.62 -43.48 17.36
C GLU A 348 7.04 -44.62 16.53
N SER A 349 6.21 -44.32 15.52
CA SER A 349 5.60 -45.32 14.62
C SER A 349 6.54 -45.86 13.51
N THR A 350 7.70 -45.23 13.30
CA THR A 350 8.73 -45.71 12.35
C THR A 350 9.75 -46.66 13.02
N LYS A 351 9.60 -46.94 14.33
CA LYS A 351 10.51 -47.80 15.09
C LYS A 351 9.92 -49.15 15.54
N MET A 352 8.74 -49.53 15.07
CA MET A 352 8.15 -50.85 15.35
C MET A 352 8.22 -51.79 14.14
#